data_AF-A0A1S9CT18-F1
#
_entry.id   AF-A0A1S9CT18-F1
#
_cell.length_a   1.000
_cell.length_b   1.000
_cell.length_c   1.000
_cell.angle_alpha   90.00
_cell.angle_beta   90.00
_cell.angle_gamma   90.00
#
_symmetry.space_group_name_H-M   'P 1'
#
loop_
_entity.id
_entity.type
_entity.pdbx_description
1 polymer ?
#
loop_
_entity_poly.entity_id
_entity_poly.type
_entity_poly.pdbx_seq_one_letter_code
_entity_poly.pdbx_strand_id
1 'polypeptide(L)'
;MEATSKGYEYAIENPEASAEILVKHAPEIDIELAKASQQFLASEYQADKAQWGTIDATRWGNFYDWMYDEGLISLPIGTQGFTNDYLP
;
A
#
# COMPACT_ATOMS: atom_id res chain seq x y z
N MET A 1 -2.06 -3.04 -13.57
CA MET A 1 -2.25 -2.05 -12.47
C MET A 1 -1.83 -0.63 -12.86
N GLU A 2 -1.62 -0.32 -14.15
CA GLU A 2 -1.04 0.95 -14.60
C GLU A 2 -1.80 2.19 -14.14
N ALA A 3 -3.13 2.24 -14.35
CA ALA A 3 -3.94 3.41 -13.95
C ALA A 3 -3.90 3.65 -12.44
N THR A 4 -3.90 2.57 -11.64
CA THR A 4 -3.79 2.65 -10.18
C THR A 4 -2.41 3.15 -9.75
N SER A 5 -1.32 2.66 -10.37
CA SER A 5 0.05 3.13 -10.11
C SER A 5 0.16 4.64 -10.29
N LYS A 6 -0.32 5.16 -11.43
CA LYS A 6 -0.34 6.60 -11.70
C LYS A 6 -1.12 7.40 -10.66
N GLY A 7 -2.20 6.84 -10.12
CA GLY A 7 -2.98 7.48 -9.06
C GLY A 7 -2.20 7.63 -7.75
N TYR A 8 -1.47 6.59 -7.34
CA TYR A 8 -0.63 6.66 -6.14
C TYR A 8 0.62 7.50 -6.34
N GLU A 9 1.27 7.42 -7.51
CA GLU A 9 2.37 8.32 -7.89
C GLU A 9 1.93 9.79 -7.83
N TYR A 10 0.75 10.10 -8.38
CA TYR A 10 0.16 11.43 -8.25
C TYR A 10 -0.07 11.83 -6.80
N ALA A 11 -0.53 10.91 -5.95
CA ALA A 11 -0.77 11.16 -4.53
C ALA A 11 0.50 11.33 -3.70
N ILE A 12 1.60 10.67 -4.08
CA ILE A 12 2.93 10.86 -3.52
C ILE A 12 3.44 12.27 -3.86
N GLU A 13 3.30 12.70 -5.10
CA GLU A 13 3.77 14.01 -5.57
C GLU A 13 2.88 15.18 -5.14
N ASN A 14 1.58 14.95 -4.97
CA ASN A 14 0.56 15.98 -4.74
C ASN A 14 -0.37 15.61 -3.57
N PRO A 15 0.14 15.49 -2.33
CA PRO A 15 -0.64 15.00 -1.20
C PRO A 15 -1.86 15.87 -0.87
N GLU A 16 -1.72 17.20 -0.87
CA GLU A 16 -2.86 18.08 -0.55
C GLU A 16 -3.95 18.03 -1.62
N ALA A 17 -3.57 18.07 -2.90
CA ALA A 17 -4.53 17.95 -4.01
C ALA A 17 -5.23 16.58 -4.00
N SER A 18 -4.51 15.52 -3.63
CA SER A 18 -5.08 14.18 -3.51
C SER A 18 -6.06 14.04 -2.35
N ALA A 19 -5.79 14.71 -1.22
CA ALA A 19 -6.74 14.82 -0.12
C ALA A 19 -8.02 15.55 -0.52
N GLU A 20 -7.91 16.62 -1.32
CA GLU A 20 -9.08 17.33 -1.87
C GLU A 20 -9.90 16.46 -2.83
N ILE A 21 -9.24 15.65 -3.68
CA ILE A 21 -9.91 14.66 -4.53
C ILE A 21 -10.64 13.62 -3.66
N LEU A 22 -10.01 13.13 -2.59
CA LEU A 22 -10.64 12.19 -1.66
C LEU A 22 -11.91 12.80 -1.05
N VAL A 23 -11.83 13.98 -0.44
CA VAL A 23 -12.99 14.63 0.21
C VAL A 23 -14.08 15.01 -0.80
N LYS A 24 -13.72 15.36 -2.05
CA LYS A 24 -14.70 15.57 -3.12
C LYS A 24 -15.56 14.33 -3.38
N HIS A 25 -14.98 13.14 -3.29
CA HIS A 25 -15.67 11.87 -3.56
C HIS A 25 -16.20 11.18 -2.30
N ALA A 26 -15.70 11.55 -1.12
CA ALA A 26 -16.13 11.10 0.21
C ALA A 26 -16.27 12.31 1.16
N PRO A 27 -17.33 13.12 1.02
CA PRO A 27 -17.49 14.41 1.69
C PRO A 27 -17.67 14.34 3.21
N GLU A 28 -17.90 13.15 3.76
CA GLU A 28 -17.94 12.90 5.20
C GLU A 28 -16.55 12.94 5.87
N ILE A 29 -15.47 12.90 5.09
CA ILE A 29 -14.09 12.94 5.61
C ILE A 29 -13.71 14.38 5.97
N ASP A 30 -13.19 14.57 7.18
CA ASP A 30 -12.61 15.84 7.60
C ASP A 30 -11.37 16.18 6.74
N ILE A 31 -11.39 17.37 6.12
CA ILE A 31 -10.35 17.76 5.16
C ILE A 31 -8.98 17.97 5.80
N GLU A 32 -8.93 18.44 7.04
CA GLU A 32 -7.66 18.66 7.73
C GLU A 32 -7.03 17.32 8.11
N LEU A 33 -7.84 16.34 8.56
CA LEU A 33 -7.41 14.96 8.75
C LEU A 33 -6.93 14.33 7.43
N ALA A 34 -7.66 14.52 6.34
CA ALA A 34 -7.28 13.98 5.03
C ALA A 34 -5.93 14.54 4.57
N LYS A 35 -5.71 15.85 4.69
CA LYS A 35 -4.43 16.50 4.32
C LYS A 35 -3.27 15.99 5.17
N ALA A 36 -3.44 15.94 6.49
CA ALA A 36 -2.41 15.44 7.40
C ALA A 36 -2.06 13.96 7.11
N SER A 37 -3.07 13.13 6.87
CA SER A 37 -2.90 11.72 6.49
C SER A 37 -2.14 11.60 5.16
N GLN A 38 -2.52 12.38 4.15
CA GLN A 38 -1.94 12.29 2.81
C GLN A 38 -0.49 12.78 2.78
N GLN A 39 -0.16 13.82 3.57
CA GLN A 39 1.23 14.28 3.76
C GLN A 39 2.10 13.20 4.42
N PHE A 40 1.57 12.48 5.42
CA PHE A 40 2.29 11.35 6.04
C PHE A 40 2.48 10.20 5.04
N LEU A 41 1.41 9.78 4.36
CA LEU A 41 1.45 8.61 3.48
C LEU A 41 2.28 8.81 2.20
N ALA A 42 2.56 10.07 1.80
CA ALA A 42 3.36 10.37 0.63
C ALA A 42 4.76 9.71 0.67
N SER A 43 5.38 9.56 1.84
CA SER A 43 6.64 8.82 1.98
C SER A 43 6.46 7.31 2.10
N GLU A 44 5.26 6.83 2.45
CA GLU A 44 5.02 5.44 2.86
C GLU A 44 4.45 4.56 1.74
N TYR A 45 3.75 5.13 0.75
CA TYR A 45 3.09 4.33 -0.29
C TYR A 45 4.05 3.49 -1.13
N GLN A 46 5.20 4.05 -1.51
CA GLN A 46 6.28 3.34 -2.20
C GLN A 46 7.43 3.02 -1.24
N ALA A 47 7.67 3.88 -0.25
CA ALA A 47 8.74 3.74 0.75
C ALA A 47 10.10 3.41 0.12
N ASP A 48 10.71 2.29 0.50
CA ASP A 48 12.02 1.84 0.06
C ASP A 48 12.02 1.09 -1.28
N LYS A 49 10.85 0.89 -1.90
CA LYS A 49 10.72 0.08 -3.11
C LYS A 49 11.00 0.89 -4.37
N ALA A 50 11.48 0.20 -5.41
CA ALA A 50 11.76 0.82 -6.71
C ALA A 50 10.48 1.27 -7.45
N GLN A 51 9.35 0.63 -7.14
CA GLN A 51 8.06 0.86 -7.78
C GLN A 51 6.93 0.68 -6.77
N TRP A 52 5.93 1.57 -6.82
CA TRP A 52 4.72 1.47 -6.02
C TRP A 52 4.03 0.10 -6.19
N GLY A 53 3.50 -0.43 -5.09
CA GLY A 53 2.73 -1.67 -5.09
C GLY A 53 3.56 -2.95 -5.13
N THR A 54 4.90 -2.86 -5.20
CA THR A 54 5.79 -4.03 -5.17
C THR A 54 5.61 -4.83 -3.88
N ILE A 55 5.24 -6.10 -4.01
CA ILE A 55 5.14 -7.02 -2.89
C ILE A 55 6.50 -7.69 -2.64
N ASP A 56 7.00 -7.54 -1.40
CA ASP A 56 8.25 -8.13 -0.94
C ASP A 56 8.03 -9.58 -0.47
N ALA A 57 8.53 -10.54 -1.26
CA ALA A 57 8.35 -11.96 -1.00
C ALA A 57 8.91 -12.40 0.36
N THR A 58 10.06 -11.86 0.76
CA THR A 58 10.71 -12.20 2.03
C THR A 58 9.88 -11.69 3.20
N ARG A 59 9.38 -10.44 3.11
CA ARG A 59 8.53 -9.86 4.15
C ARG A 59 7.26 -10.68 4.38
N TRP A 60 6.61 -11.13 3.29
CA TRP A 60 5.42 -11.97 3.38
C TRP A 60 5.72 -13.38 3.86
N GLY A 61 6.79 -14.01 3.35
CA GLY A 61 7.28 -15.31 3.83
C GLY A 61 7.50 -15.31 5.33
N ASN A 62 8.21 -14.31 5.85
CA ASN A 62 8.46 -14.18 7.29
C ASN A 62 7.17 -14.08 8.12
N PHE A 63 6.13 -13.41 7.61
CA PHE A 63 4.84 -13.33 8.29
C PHE A 63 4.10 -14.67 8.28
N TYR A 64 4.14 -15.41 7.18
CA TYR A 64 3.57 -16.75 7.08
C TYR A 64 4.31 -17.75 7.98
N ASP A 65 5.64 -17.66 8.04
CA ASP A 65 6.47 -18.50 8.91
C ASP A 65 6.13 -18.23 10.38
N TRP A 66 6.02 -16.96 10.78
CA TRP A 66 5.56 -16.61 12.13
C TRP A 66 4.18 -17.21 12.47
N MET A 67 3.21 -17.13 11.54
CA MET A 67 1.89 -17.73 11.77
C MET A 67 1.95 -19.25 11.91
N TYR A 68 2.85 -19.92 11.20
CA TYR A 68 3.04 -21.36 11.31
C TYR A 68 3.68 -21.73 12.65
N ASP A 69 4.73 -21.00 13.06
CA ASP A 69 5.42 -21.21 14.33
C ASP A 69 4.50 -21.01 15.53
N GLU A 70 3.59 -20.04 15.47
CA GLU A 70 2.56 -19.80 16.49
C GLU A 70 1.34 -20.75 16.39
N GLY A 71 1.34 -21.69 15.45
CA GLY A 71 0.27 -22.66 15.25
C GLY A 71 -1.07 -22.06 14.78
N LEU A 72 -1.03 -20.85 14.21
CA LEU A 72 -2.21 -20.16 13.65
C LEU A 72 -2.63 -20.74 12.30
N ILE A 73 -1.69 -21.37 11.59
CA ILE A 73 -1.92 -22.10 10.34
C ILE A 73 -1.33 -23.50 10.41
N SER A 74 -1.98 -24.45 9.74
CA SER A 74 -1.62 -25.87 9.81
C SER A 74 -0.53 -26.31 8.82
N LEU A 75 -0.21 -25.47 7.84
CA LEU A 75 0.76 -25.77 6.78
C LEU A 75 1.63 -24.55 6.49
N PRO A 76 2.93 -24.74 6.21
CA PRO A 76 3.80 -23.65 5.79
C PRO A 76 3.42 -23.19 4.37
N ILE A 77 3.16 -21.90 4.21
CA ILE A 77 2.77 -21.30 2.92
C ILE A 77 3.99 -20.90 2.10
N GLY A 78 5.10 -20.53 2.75
CA GLY A 78 6.29 -19.98 2.10
C GLY A 78 5.99 -18.61 1.48
N THR A 79 6.47 -18.33 0.27
CA THR A 79 6.30 -17.03 -0.41
C THR A 79 5.14 -17.00 -1.41
N GLN A 80 4.12 -17.82 -1.20
CA GLN A 80 2.95 -17.92 -2.07
C GLN A 80 1.84 -16.94 -1.66
N GLY A 81 0.78 -16.83 -2.48
CA GLY A 81 -0.41 -16.05 -2.14
C GLY A 81 -0.45 -14.62 -2.68
N PHE A 82 0.58 -14.20 -3.42
CA PHE A 82 0.61 -12.92 -4.13
C PHE A 82 1.30 -13.06 -5.48
N THR A 83 1.15 -12.05 -6.34
CA THR A 83 1.94 -11.90 -7.56
C THR A 83 2.20 -10.42 -7.84
N ASN A 84 3.36 -10.11 -8.42
CA ASN A 84 3.70 -8.78 -8.93
C ASN A 84 3.50 -8.67 -10.46
N ASP A 85 3.02 -9.73 -11.14
CA ASP A 85 2.95 -9.82 -12.61
C ASP A 85 2.04 -8.77 -13.27
N TYR A 86 1.16 -8.14 -12.50
CA TYR A 86 0.22 -7.13 -12.98
C TYR A 86 0.66 -5.69 -12.67
N LEU A 87 1.78 -5.52 -11.96
CA LEU A 87 2.39 -4.20 -11.81
C LEU A 87 2.89 -3.72 -13.19
N PRO A 88 2.79 -2.42 -13.48
CA PRO A 88 3.22 -1.87 -14.77
C PRO A 88 4.73 -2.02 -15.02
#